data_AF-A0A8S8YF13-F1
#
_entry.id   AF-A0A8S8YF13-F1
#
_cell.length_a   1.000
_cell.length_b   1.000
_cell.length_c   1.000
_cell.angle_alpha   90.00
_cell.angle_beta   90.00
_cell.angle_gamma   90.00
#
_symmetry.space_group_name_H-M   'P 1'
#
loop_
_entity.id
_entity.type
_entity.pdbx_description
1 polymer ?
#
loop_
_entity_poly.entity_id
_entity_poly.type
_entity_poly.pdbx_seq_one_letter_code
_entity_poly.pdbx_strand_id
1 'polypeptide(L)'
;MAQGDLPAFTAADGSQADHDFATPLLADAARAELLRFMAERHQGLIPVAVEAWDASVDGAEVFDGASWHAFSEAFIDAFALRAAEQAGHLDGVDAAEEIIPRRNADLHLGRRLTRVLIDLRLTLRRLAHYVAATLDHRLEWQRLMTRTRALDETLKVSVH
;
A
#
# COMPACT_ATOMS: atom_id res chain seq x y z
N MET A 1 9.00 -7.78 -24.64
CA MET A 1 9.29 -7.39 -23.25
C MET A 1 9.44 -8.67 -22.45
N ALA A 2 10.57 -8.88 -21.79
CA ALA A 2 10.81 -10.10 -21.01
C ALA A 2 10.11 -9.99 -19.65
N GLN A 3 9.74 -11.12 -19.04
CA GLN A 3 9.04 -11.17 -17.75
C GLN A 3 9.83 -10.51 -16.59
N GLY A 4 11.12 -10.22 -16.77
CA GLY A 4 11.97 -9.47 -15.85
C GLY A 4 11.98 -7.94 -16.03
N ASP A 5 11.31 -7.40 -17.05
CA ASP A 5 11.23 -5.94 -17.32
C ASP A 5 10.03 -5.26 -16.62
N LEU A 6 9.19 -6.00 -15.89
CA LEU A 6 8.12 -5.40 -15.11
C LEU A 6 8.72 -4.79 -13.84
N PRO A 7 8.41 -3.52 -13.50
CA PRO A 7 8.91 -2.93 -12.27
C PRO A 7 8.47 -3.80 -11.10
N ALA A 8 9.44 -4.31 -10.33
CA ALA A 8 9.14 -5.00 -9.10
C ALA A 8 8.41 -4.02 -8.18
N PHE A 9 7.23 -4.40 -7.69
CA PHE A 9 6.59 -3.71 -6.58
C PHE A 9 7.38 -4.04 -5.30
N THR A 10 8.64 -3.61 -5.21
CA THR A 10 9.46 -3.82 -4.03
C THR A 10 8.97 -2.89 -2.93
N ALA A 11 8.71 -3.45 -1.76
CA ALA A 11 8.26 -2.72 -0.58
C ALA A 11 9.36 -1.86 0.07
N ALA A 12 10.63 -2.05 -0.35
CA ALA A 12 11.81 -1.51 0.33
C ALA A 12 12.39 -0.24 -0.33
N ASP A 13 12.16 -0.02 -1.63
CA ASP A 13 12.82 1.08 -2.36
C ASP A 13 11.81 2.11 -2.87
N GLY A 14 12.07 3.36 -2.46
CA GLY A 14 12.05 4.60 -3.25
C GLY A 14 10.77 5.00 -3.97
N SER A 15 10.30 6.21 -3.67
CA SER A 15 9.37 7.06 -4.46
C SER A 15 9.21 6.54 -5.89
N GLN A 16 8.02 6.01 -6.20
CA GLN A 16 7.70 5.65 -7.58
C GLN A 16 7.19 6.89 -8.30
N ALA A 17 7.65 7.03 -9.54
CA ALA A 17 7.26 8.06 -10.47
C ALA A 17 5.74 8.17 -10.62
N ASP A 18 5.30 9.40 -10.87
CA ASP A 18 3.91 9.75 -11.15
C ASP A 18 3.26 8.76 -12.11
N HIS A 19 2.14 8.20 -11.67
CA HIS A 19 1.33 7.33 -12.51
C HIS A 19 0.39 8.18 -13.35
N ASP A 20 0.46 8.07 -14.67
CA ASP A 20 -0.57 8.67 -15.53
C ASP A 20 -1.91 7.97 -15.28
N PHE A 21 -2.81 8.67 -14.60
CA PHE A 21 -4.12 8.16 -14.25
C PHE A 21 -5.02 8.14 -15.48
N ALA A 22 -5.61 6.97 -15.78
CA ALA A 22 -6.57 6.84 -16.87
C ALA A 22 -7.93 7.46 -16.52
N THR A 23 -8.21 7.64 -15.23
CA THR A 23 -9.42 8.27 -14.69
C THR A 23 -9.04 9.01 -13.41
N PRO A 24 -9.61 10.18 -13.12
CA PRO A 24 -9.40 10.84 -11.83
C PRO A 24 -9.77 9.95 -10.64
N LEU A 25 -8.96 9.95 -9.58
CA LEU A 25 -9.25 9.22 -8.34
C LEU A 25 -10.05 10.12 -7.38
N LEU A 26 -11.27 9.71 -7.03
CA LEU A 26 -12.09 10.41 -6.03
C LEU A 26 -11.49 10.23 -4.63
N ALA A 27 -11.30 11.34 -3.91
CA ALA A 27 -10.73 11.34 -2.57
C ALA A 27 -11.54 10.49 -1.59
N ASP A 28 -12.87 10.58 -1.64
CA ASP A 28 -13.77 9.79 -0.79
C ASP A 28 -13.66 8.28 -1.05
N ALA A 29 -13.53 7.88 -2.33
CA ALA A 29 -13.38 6.48 -2.69
C ALA A 29 -12.02 5.93 -2.20
N ALA A 30 -10.96 6.71 -2.36
CA ALA A 30 -9.63 6.37 -1.87
C ALA A 30 -9.61 6.25 -0.33
N ARG A 31 -10.25 7.20 0.36
CA ARG A 31 -10.39 7.20 1.83
C ARG A 31 -11.16 5.99 2.32
N ALA A 32 -12.27 5.65 1.67
CA ALA A 32 -13.08 4.49 2.03
C ALA A 32 -12.28 3.18 1.89
N GLU A 33 -11.52 3.03 0.80
CA GLU A 33 -10.69 1.85 0.58
C GLU A 33 -9.53 1.75 1.59
N LEU A 34 -8.88 2.87 1.91
CA LEU A 34 -7.85 2.93 2.94
C LEU A 34 -8.40 2.53 4.32
N LEU A 35 -9.54 3.10 4.73
CA LEU A 35 -10.14 2.81 6.02
C LEU A 35 -10.67 1.38 6.09
N ARG A 36 -11.19 0.83 4.99
CA ARG A 36 -11.55 -0.60 4.89
C ARG A 36 -10.34 -1.48 5.14
N PHE A 37 -9.21 -1.19 4.48
CA PHE A 37 -7.96 -1.93 4.68
C PHE A 37 -7.49 -1.86 6.14
N MET A 38 -7.55 -0.67 6.74
CA MET A 38 -7.17 -0.48 8.14
C MET A 38 -8.10 -1.25 9.09
N ALA A 39 -9.40 -1.30 8.81
CA ALA A 39 -10.34 -2.10 9.60
C ALA A 39 -10.06 -3.60 9.53
N GLU A 40 -9.64 -4.12 8.37
CA GLU A 40 -9.33 -5.53 8.18
C GLU A 40 -8.05 -5.98 8.90
N ARG A 41 -7.05 -5.09 9.05
CA ARG A 41 -5.69 -5.49 9.45
C ARG A 41 -5.14 -4.77 10.67
N HIS A 42 -5.54 -3.52 10.88
CA HIS A 42 -4.92 -2.59 11.82
C HIS A 42 -5.97 -1.75 12.57
N GLN A 43 -7.05 -2.40 13.04
CA GLN A 43 -8.23 -1.73 13.60
C GLN A 43 -7.92 -0.67 14.68
N GLY A 44 -6.94 -0.92 15.55
CA GLY A 44 -6.56 0.02 16.63
C GLY A 44 -5.93 1.33 16.15
N LEU A 45 -5.53 1.42 14.88
CA LEU A 45 -4.89 2.59 14.28
C LEU A 45 -5.82 3.35 13.32
N ILE A 46 -7.11 2.98 13.25
CA ILE A 46 -8.10 3.69 12.42
C ILE A 46 -8.19 5.18 12.79
N PRO A 47 -8.28 5.57 14.09
CA PRO A 47 -8.36 6.99 14.44
C PRO A 47 -7.14 7.78 13.96
N VAL A 48 -5.95 7.20 14.09
CA VAL A 48 -4.69 7.80 13.59
C VAL A 48 -4.72 7.96 12.07
N ALA A 49 -5.22 6.97 11.34
CA ALA A 49 -5.35 7.05 9.89
C ALA A 49 -6.34 8.13 9.45
N VAL A 50 -7.45 8.29 10.17
CA VAL A 50 -8.44 9.35 9.93
C VAL A 50 -7.81 10.72 10.15
N GLU A 51 -7.15 10.94 11.28
CA GLU A 51 -6.50 12.22 11.59
C GLU A 51 -5.35 12.54 10.63
N ALA A 52 -4.56 11.52 10.26
CA ALA A 52 -3.48 11.68 9.28
C ALA A 52 -4.05 12.04 7.91
N TRP A 53 -5.13 11.38 7.47
CA TRP A 53 -5.81 11.71 6.23
C TRP A 53 -6.30 13.15 6.21
N ASP A 54 -7.04 13.54 7.25
CA ASP A 54 -7.67 14.86 7.34
C ASP A 54 -6.61 15.98 7.46
N ALA A 55 -5.42 15.69 8.01
CA ALA A 55 -4.29 16.62 8.06
C ALA A 55 -3.50 16.72 6.75
N SER A 56 -3.51 15.66 5.93
CA SER A 56 -2.76 15.60 4.67
C SER A 56 -3.57 15.98 3.44
N VAL A 57 -4.89 15.99 3.52
CA VAL A 57 -5.76 16.35 2.40
C VAL A 57 -5.94 17.87 2.32
N ASP A 58 -5.44 18.49 1.25
CA ASP A 58 -5.55 19.94 1.00
C ASP A 58 -6.93 20.33 0.42
N GLY A 59 -8.01 19.71 0.90
CA GLY A 59 -9.37 19.93 0.39
C GLY A 59 -9.61 19.44 -1.05
N ALA A 60 -8.69 18.64 -1.59
CA ALA A 60 -8.83 18.04 -2.91
C ALA A 60 -9.95 16.99 -2.90
N GLU A 61 -10.97 17.16 -3.77
CA GLU A 61 -12.00 16.14 -4.00
C GLU A 61 -11.54 15.03 -4.96
N VAL A 62 -10.52 15.33 -5.76
CA VAL A 62 -10.02 14.49 -6.85
C VAL A 62 -8.51 14.56 -6.90
N PHE A 63 -7.88 13.41 -7.15
CA PHE A 63 -6.45 13.29 -7.36
C PHE A 63 -6.11 12.87 -8.80
N ASP A 64 -5.08 13.51 -9.35
CA ASP A 64 -4.28 13.01 -10.47
C ASP A 64 -3.07 12.22 -9.95
N GLY A 65 -2.23 11.73 -10.86
CA GLY A 65 -1.05 10.93 -10.50
C GLY A 65 -0.07 11.64 -9.56
N ALA A 66 0.26 12.88 -9.88
CA ALA A 66 1.25 13.67 -9.15
C ALA A 66 0.73 14.13 -7.79
N SER A 67 -0.50 14.63 -7.74
CA SER A 67 -1.17 15.02 -6.48
C SER A 67 -1.40 13.81 -5.58
N TRP A 68 -1.73 12.63 -6.14
CA TRP A 68 -1.83 11.40 -5.36
C TRP A 68 -0.48 10.98 -4.79
N HIS A 69 0.61 11.07 -5.56
CA HIS A 69 1.94 10.75 -5.06
C HIS A 69 2.34 11.69 -3.92
N ALA A 70 2.22 13.00 -4.11
CA ALA A 70 2.51 14.00 -3.08
C ALA A 70 1.67 13.80 -1.81
N PHE A 71 0.37 13.57 -1.98
CA PHE A 71 -0.55 13.23 -0.88
C PHE A 71 -0.11 11.95 -0.16
N SER A 72 0.28 10.91 -0.90
CA SER A 72 0.65 9.62 -0.31
C SER A 72 1.89 9.71 0.58
N GLU A 73 2.90 10.51 0.18
CA GLU A 73 4.09 10.74 1.00
C GLU A 73 3.72 11.56 2.25
N ALA A 74 2.97 12.66 2.07
CA ALA A 74 2.51 13.50 3.18
C ALA A 74 1.67 12.72 4.21
N PHE A 75 0.77 11.85 3.73
CA PHE A 75 -0.05 10.97 4.55
C PHE A 75 0.80 9.97 5.34
N ILE A 76 1.77 9.32 4.69
CA ILE A 76 2.62 8.34 5.37
C ILE A 76 3.46 9.00 6.46
N ASP A 77 3.99 10.19 6.20
CA ASP A 77 4.77 10.94 7.19
C ASP A 77 3.90 11.39 8.37
N ALA A 78 2.70 11.94 8.09
CA ALA A 78 1.74 12.33 9.12
C ALA A 78 1.28 11.14 9.97
N PHE A 79 1.02 10.00 9.32
CA PHE A 79 0.65 8.76 10.02
C PHE A 79 1.79 8.23 10.88
N ALA A 80 3.02 8.19 10.35
CA ALA A 80 4.19 7.69 11.08
C ALA A 80 4.46 8.52 12.35
N LEU A 81 4.36 9.85 12.25
CA LEU A 81 4.52 10.75 13.38
C LEU A 81 3.47 10.48 14.47
N ARG A 82 2.18 10.50 14.10
CA ARG A 82 1.09 10.27 15.06
C ARG A 82 1.10 8.88 15.67
N ALA A 83 1.44 7.87 14.89
CA ALA A 83 1.54 6.50 15.38
C ALA A 83 2.71 6.33 16.37
N ALA A 84 3.82 7.05 16.15
CA ALA A 84 4.93 7.09 17.09
C ALA A 84 4.56 7.83 18.39
N GLU A 85 3.83 8.95 18.30
CA GLU A 85 3.31 9.67 19.47
C GLU A 85 2.35 8.81 20.31
N GLN A 86 1.44 8.08 19.65
CA GLN A 86 0.53 7.16 20.33
C GLN A 86 1.28 5.99 20.98
N ALA A 87 2.33 5.48 20.33
CA ALA A 87 3.20 4.44 20.92
C ALA A 87 3.98 4.98 22.13
N GLY A 88 4.40 6.25 22.10
CA GLY A 88 5.04 6.92 23.25
C GLY A 88 4.12 7.13 24.45
N HIS A 89 2.79 7.15 24.23
CA HIS A 89 1.76 7.24 25.28
C HIS A 89 1.32 5.87 25.83
N LEU A 90 2.05 4.79 25.55
CA LEU A 90 1.82 3.49 26.19
C LEU A 90 2.32 3.53 27.65
N ASP A 91 1.70 4.37 28.46
CA ASP A 91 1.87 4.44 29.90
C ASP A 91 1.61 3.05 30.49
N GLY A 92 2.65 2.43 31.03
CA GLY A 92 2.56 1.15 31.75
C GLY A 92 3.18 -0.06 31.04
N VAL A 93 3.77 0.09 29.85
CA VAL A 93 4.61 -0.95 29.24
C VAL A 93 6.08 -0.55 29.40
N ASP A 94 6.87 -1.33 30.14
CA ASP A 94 8.31 -1.08 30.22
C ASP A 94 8.96 -1.47 28.89
N ALA A 95 9.67 -0.53 28.27
CA ALA A 95 10.43 -0.70 27.03
C ALA A 95 11.35 -1.94 27.04
N ALA A 96 11.88 -2.27 28.22
CA ALA A 96 12.77 -3.42 28.44
C ALA A 96 12.01 -4.73 28.74
N GLU A 97 10.70 -4.68 28.99
CA GLU A 97 9.88 -5.84 29.31
C GLU A 97 9.84 -6.83 28.14
N GLU A 98 9.90 -8.12 28.48
CA GLU A 98 9.85 -9.17 27.47
C GLU A 98 8.42 -9.33 26.93
N ILE A 99 8.26 -9.05 25.65
CA ILE A 99 7.15 -9.55 24.83
C ILE A 99 7.54 -10.91 24.25
N ILE A 100 6.85 -11.95 24.73
CA ILE A 100 7.11 -13.33 24.33
C ILE A 100 6.85 -13.52 22.81
N PRO A 101 7.73 -14.21 22.06
CA PRO A 101 9.00 -14.79 22.51
C PRO A 101 10.19 -13.85 22.29
N ARG A 102 10.97 -13.59 23.38
CA ARG A 102 12.32 -12.99 23.38
C ARG A 102 12.46 -11.68 22.61
N ARG A 103 11.54 -10.74 22.80
CA ARG A 103 11.64 -9.39 22.24
C ARG A 103 11.39 -8.39 23.34
N ASN A 104 12.16 -7.31 23.41
CA ASN A 104 11.78 -6.18 24.24
C ASN A 104 10.60 -5.45 23.58
N ALA A 105 9.80 -4.77 24.40
CA ALA A 105 8.58 -4.10 23.96
C ALA A 105 8.84 -3.09 22.83
N ASP A 106 9.89 -2.30 22.93
CA ASP A 106 10.26 -1.31 21.92
C ASP A 106 10.51 -1.91 20.54
N LEU A 107 11.29 -3.00 20.47
CA LEU A 107 11.59 -3.65 19.20
C LEU A 107 10.33 -4.29 18.60
N HIS A 108 9.47 -4.84 19.44
CA HIS A 108 8.21 -5.43 18.98
C HIS A 108 7.28 -4.37 18.39
N LEU A 109 7.07 -3.27 19.11
CA LEU A 109 6.21 -2.16 18.70
C LEU A 109 6.78 -1.45 17.46
N GLY A 110 8.09 -1.19 17.44
CA GLY A 110 8.78 -0.60 16.30
C GLY A 110 8.63 -1.43 15.03
N ARG A 111 8.83 -2.76 15.11
CA ARG A 111 8.62 -3.66 13.96
C ARG A 111 7.16 -3.70 13.51
N ARG A 112 6.22 -3.67 14.45
CA ARG A 112 4.79 -3.62 14.13
C ARG A 112 4.46 -2.34 13.37
N LEU A 113 4.96 -1.20 13.82
CA LEU A 113 4.80 0.09 13.15
C LEU A 113 5.42 0.07 11.74
N THR A 114 6.66 -0.41 11.58
CA THR A 114 7.29 -0.57 10.26
C THR A 114 6.43 -1.39 9.31
N ARG A 115 5.83 -2.49 9.79
CA ARG A 115 4.97 -3.35 8.97
C ARG A 115 3.68 -2.62 8.55
N VAL A 116 3.07 -1.86 9.45
CA VAL A 116 1.89 -1.03 9.14
C VAL A 116 2.24 0.00 8.05
N LEU A 117 3.38 0.67 8.17
CA LEU A 117 3.82 1.66 7.18
C LEU A 117 4.07 1.03 5.79
N ILE A 118 4.67 -0.15 5.74
CA ILE A 118 4.83 -0.91 4.49
C ILE A 118 3.47 -1.26 3.89
N ASP A 119 2.57 -1.79 4.71
CA ASP A 119 1.22 -2.15 4.31
C ASP A 119 0.47 -0.94 3.71
N LEU A 120 0.53 0.21 4.38
CA LEU A 120 -0.06 1.47 3.93
C LEU A 120 0.51 1.93 2.59
N ARG A 121 1.84 1.99 2.45
CA ARG A 121 2.49 2.34 1.17
C ARG A 121 2.03 1.43 0.03
N LEU A 122 1.93 0.12 0.28
CA LEU A 122 1.46 -0.83 -0.72
C LEU A 122 -0.01 -0.61 -1.10
N THR A 123 -0.86 -0.21 -0.15
CA THR A 123 -2.28 0.10 -0.44
C THR A 123 -2.45 1.34 -1.30
N LEU A 124 -1.75 2.42 -0.97
CA LEU A 124 -1.80 3.68 -1.73
C LEU A 124 -1.27 3.48 -3.15
N ARG A 125 -0.21 2.67 -3.30
CA ARG A 125 0.33 2.27 -4.60
C ARG A 125 -0.62 1.39 -5.40
N ARG A 126 -1.31 0.48 -4.73
CA ARG A 126 -2.33 -0.38 -5.37
C ARG A 126 -3.49 0.45 -5.91
N LEU A 127 -3.94 1.44 -5.14
CA LEU A 127 -4.95 2.41 -5.59
C LEU A 127 -4.48 3.14 -6.85
N ALA A 128 -3.26 3.69 -6.83
CA ALA A 128 -2.68 4.37 -7.99
C ALA A 128 -2.62 3.46 -9.23
N HIS A 129 -2.16 2.20 -9.05
CA HIS A 129 -2.07 1.24 -10.14
C HIS A 129 -3.43 0.86 -10.72
N TYR A 130 -4.45 0.68 -9.88
CA TYR A 130 -5.81 0.39 -10.36
C TYR A 130 -6.37 1.50 -11.22
N VAL A 131 -6.06 2.75 -10.88
CA VAL A 131 -6.55 3.94 -11.58
C VAL A 131 -5.73 4.21 -12.86
N ALA A 132 -4.45 3.86 -12.88
CA ALA A 132 -3.60 3.92 -14.06
C ALA A 132 -3.87 2.79 -15.08
N ALA A 133 -4.55 1.71 -14.68
CA ALA A 133 -4.78 0.55 -15.54
C ALA A 133 -5.80 0.85 -16.67
N THR A 134 -5.28 1.14 -17.87
CA THR A 134 -6.06 1.32 -19.10
C THR A 134 -6.69 0.02 -19.64
N LEU A 135 -7.61 0.16 -20.61
CA LEU A 135 -8.20 -0.97 -21.35
C LEU A 135 -7.14 -1.81 -22.08
N ASP A 136 -6.14 -1.14 -22.67
CA ASP A 136 -5.07 -1.82 -23.40
C ASP A 136 -4.24 -2.73 -22.50
N HIS A 137 -3.95 -2.30 -21.26
CA HIS A 137 -3.32 -3.16 -20.27
C HIS A 137 -4.15 -4.43 -20.00
N ARG A 138 -5.49 -4.30 -19.90
CA ARG A 138 -6.38 -5.45 -19.68
C ARG A 138 -6.42 -6.39 -20.87
N LEU A 139 -6.45 -5.85 -22.09
CA LEU A 139 -6.41 -6.64 -23.32
C LEU A 139 -5.08 -7.40 -23.44
N GLU A 140 -3.96 -6.75 -23.11
CA GLU A 140 -2.65 -7.40 -23.13
C GLU A 140 -2.56 -8.51 -22.08
N TRP A 141 -3.06 -8.27 -20.86
CA TRP A 141 -3.16 -9.34 -19.86
C TRP A 141 -3.99 -10.52 -20.35
N GLN A 142 -5.13 -10.28 -21.00
CA GLN A 142 -5.97 -11.34 -21.56
C GLN A 142 -5.26 -12.12 -22.67
N ARG A 143 -4.50 -11.44 -23.54
CA ARG A 143 -3.65 -12.09 -24.55
C ARG A 143 -2.58 -12.97 -23.92
N LEU A 144 -1.87 -12.46 -22.91
CA LEU A 144 -0.84 -13.22 -22.19
C LEU A 144 -1.42 -14.46 -21.51
N MET A 145 -2.55 -14.34 -20.80
CA MET A 145 -3.23 -15.49 -20.18
C MET A 145 -3.61 -16.56 -21.21
N THR A 146 -4.12 -16.13 -22.38
CA THR A 146 -4.49 -17.05 -23.46
C THR A 146 -3.26 -17.77 -24.03
N ARG A 147 -2.15 -17.04 -24.23
CA ARG A 147 -0.88 -17.63 -24.69
C ARG A 147 -0.29 -18.61 -23.69
N THR A 148 -0.26 -18.26 -22.40
CA THR A 148 0.24 -19.16 -21.35
C THR A 148 -0.60 -20.43 -21.27
N ARG A 149 -1.94 -20.32 -21.39
CA ARG A 149 -2.83 -21.48 -21.43
C ARG A 149 -2.55 -22.38 -22.63
N ALA A 150 -2.43 -21.81 -23.83
CA ALA A 150 -2.13 -22.58 -25.03
C ALA A 150 -0.78 -23.30 -24.94
N LEU A 151 0.25 -22.62 -24.41
CA LEU A 151 1.56 -23.22 -24.17
C LEU A 151 1.46 -24.37 -23.16
N ASP A 152 0.78 -24.18 -22.04
CA ASP A 152 0.59 -25.20 -21.01
C ASP A 152 -0.13 -26.45 -21.55
N GLU A 153 -1.16 -26.28 -22.39
CA GLU A 153 -1.83 -27.38 -23.09
C GLU A 153 -0.87 -28.15 -24.01
N THR A 154 -0.05 -27.46 -24.81
CA THR A 154 0.92 -28.12 -25.68
C THR A 154 1.99 -28.90 -24.91
N LEU A 155 2.49 -28.34 -23.80
CA LEU A 155 3.50 -28.98 -22.97
C LEU A 155 2.94 -30.26 -22.31
N LYS A 156 1.69 -30.23 -21.85
CA LYS A 156 1.02 -31.40 -21.26
C LYS A 156 0.86 -32.57 -22.23
N VAL A 157 0.59 -32.29 -23.50
CA VAL A 157 0.43 -33.35 -24.53
C VAL A 157 1.79 -33.93 -24.96
N SER A 158 2.86 -33.14 -24.91
CA SER A 158 4.21 -33.56 -25.33
C SER A 158 4.97 -34.46 -24.34
N VAL A 159 4.38 -34.80 -23.19
CA VAL A 159 5.00 -35.60 -22.11
C VAL A 159 4.49 -37.06 -22.09
N HIS A 160 3.81 -37.51 -23.14
CA HIS A 160 3.45 -38.92 -23.39
C HIS A 160 3.99 -39.38 -24.74
#